data_AF-A0A846DQC7-F1
#
_entry.id   AF-A0A846DQC7-F1
#
_cell.length_a   1.000
_cell.length_b   1.000
_cell.length_c   1.000
_cell.angle_alpha   90.00
_cell.angle_beta   90.00
_cell.angle_gamma   90.00
#
_symmetry.space_group_name_H-M   'P 1'
#
loop_
_entity.id
_entity.type
_entity.pdbx_description
1 polymer ?
#
loop_
_entity_poly.entity_id
_entity_poly.type
_entity_poly.pdbx_seq_one_letter_code
_entity_poly.pdbx_strand_id
1 'polypeptide(L)'
;MHTYHQIPKWRLEREYLISIARGCGLATCSLKMINAKTWEKPIIFIRTILGNLRRIIIHLSKYRGRVNTDIIAAFEREFFWSSLLSTFWFLKNVIKGKFLAK
;
A
#
# COMPACT_ATOMS: atom_id res chain seq x y z
N MET A 1 -37.75 0.63 -13.66
CA MET A 1 -36.92 0.00 -12.62
C MET A 1 -35.96 1.06 -12.10
N HIS A 2 -36.21 1.63 -10.91
CA HIS A 2 -35.34 2.67 -10.34
C HIS A 2 -34.34 2.02 -9.39
N THR A 3 -33.09 1.92 -9.83
CA THR A 3 -31.97 1.53 -8.96
C THR A 3 -31.53 2.75 -8.18
N TYR A 4 -31.89 2.81 -6.89
CA TYR A 4 -31.38 3.82 -5.98
C TYR A 4 -29.90 3.54 -5.67
N HIS A 5 -29.12 4.61 -5.55
CA HIS A 5 -27.71 4.53 -5.22
C HIS A 5 -27.54 3.99 -3.78
N GLN A 6 -27.05 2.75 -3.66
CA GLN A 6 -26.91 2.06 -2.37
C GLN A 6 -25.60 2.37 -1.64
N ILE A 7 -24.66 3.07 -2.28
CA ILE A 7 -23.38 3.39 -1.63
C ILE A 7 -23.64 4.56 -0.66
N PRO A 8 -23.40 4.35 0.64
CA PRO A 8 -23.64 5.40 1.62
C PRO A 8 -22.58 6.50 1.50
N LYS A 9 -22.98 7.75 1.78
CA LYS A 9 -22.14 8.95 1.58
C LYS A 9 -20.77 8.87 2.27
N TRP A 10 -20.71 8.29 3.46
CA TRP A 10 -19.48 8.13 4.24
C TRP A 10 -18.39 7.32 3.52
N ARG A 11 -18.75 6.48 2.54
CA ARG A 11 -17.77 5.74 1.71
C ARG A 11 -16.95 6.64 0.78
N LEU A 12 -17.40 7.88 0.55
CA LEU A 12 -16.71 8.87 -0.28
C LEU A 12 -16.01 9.94 0.57
N GLU A 13 -16.10 9.83 1.90
CA GLU A 13 -15.47 10.78 2.80
C GLU A 13 -13.99 10.49 2.97
N ARG A 14 -13.21 11.55 3.19
CA ARG A 14 -11.75 11.53 3.25
C ARG A 14 -11.22 10.48 4.23
N GLU A 15 -11.82 10.39 5.41
CA GLU A 15 -11.39 9.46 6.47
C GLU A 15 -11.50 8.00 6.02
N TYR A 16 -12.63 7.67 5.40
CA TYR A 16 -12.86 6.32 4.91
C TYR A 16 -11.90 5.96 3.77
N LEU A 17 -11.69 6.89 2.82
CA LEU A 17 -10.76 6.69 1.72
C LEU A 17 -9.33 6.47 2.22
N ILE A 18 -8.88 7.25 3.20
CA ILE A 18 -7.56 7.08 3.83
C ILE A 18 -7.46 5.72 4.52
N SER A 19 -8.48 5.30 5.26
CA SER A 19 -8.53 3.99 5.90
C SER A 19 -8.43 2.86 4.88
N ILE A 20 -9.11 2.97 3.72
CA ILE A 20 -8.97 1.99 2.64
C ILE A 20 -7.56 1.99 2.08
N ALA A 21 -6.99 3.15 1.75
CA ALA A 21 -5.62 3.26 1.24
C ALA A 21 -4.64 2.52 2.14
N ARG A 22 -4.77 2.72 3.46
CA ARG A 22 -3.96 2.04 4.46
C ARG A 22 -4.15 0.52 4.44
N GLY A 23 -5.40 0.04 4.44
CA GLY A 23 -5.70 -1.39 4.37
C GLY A 23 -5.15 -2.05 3.09
N CYS A 24 -5.40 -1.44 1.93
CA CYS A 24 -4.92 -1.94 0.63
C CYS A 24 -3.38 -1.91 0.54
N GLY A 25 -2.74 -0.84 1.04
CA GLY A 25 -1.30 -0.74 1.10
C GLY A 25 -0.70 -1.86 1.94
N LEU A 26 -1.27 -2.12 3.13
CA LEU A 26 -0.82 -3.20 4.01
C LEU A 26 -0.95 -4.59 3.37
N ALA A 27 -2.01 -4.85 2.60
CA ALA A 27 -2.21 -6.14 1.95
C ALA A 27 -1.29 -6.38 0.73
N THR A 28 -0.75 -5.31 0.13
CA THR A 28 -0.05 -5.38 -1.16
C THR A 28 1.18 -6.29 -1.13
N CYS A 29 2.00 -6.24 -0.06
CA CYS A 29 3.18 -7.10 0.04
C CYS A 29 2.77 -8.57 0.19
N SER A 30 1.83 -8.87 1.09
CA SER A 30 1.30 -10.22 1.30
C SER A 30 0.77 -10.85 0.02
N LEU A 31 0.00 -10.10 -0.77
CA LEU A 31 -0.54 -10.57 -2.05
C LEU A 31 0.56 -10.89 -3.07
N LYS A 32 1.60 -10.05 -3.16
CA LYS A 32 2.76 -10.32 -4.03
C LYS A 32 3.52 -11.56 -3.59
N MET A 33 3.64 -11.79 -2.28
CA MET A 33 4.39 -12.92 -1.73
C MET A 33 3.64 -14.24 -1.86
N ILE A 34 2.30 -14.23 -1.89
CA ILE A 34 1.48 -15.43 -2.19
C ILE A 34 1.77 -15.95 -3.60
N ASN A 35 1.94 -15.05 -4.58
CA ASN A 35 2.20 -15.43 -5.97
C ASN A 35 3.70 -15.69 -6.27
N ALA A 36 4.60 -15.44 -5.30
CA ALA A 36 6.04 -15.54 -5.50
C ALA A 36 6.59 -16.92 -5.12
N LYS A 37 7.42 -17.51 -5.99
CA LYS A 37 8.23 -18.69 -5.61
C LYS A 37 9.21 -18.32 -4.49
N THR A 38 9.55 -19.28 -3.64
CA THR A 38 10.38 -19.04 -2.44
C THR A 38 11.72 -18.35 -2.74
N TRP A 39 12.34 -18.66 -3.88
CA TRP A 39 13.57 -18.02 -4.34
C TRP A 39 13.38 -16.63 -4.98
N GLU A 40 12.19 -16.33 -5.50
CA GLU A 40 11.86 -15.03 -6.11
C GLU A 40 11.41 -13.99 -5.08
N LYS A 41 10.99 -14.42 -3.90
CA LYS A 41 10.59 -13.56 -2.77
C LYS A 41 11.60 -12.43 -2.46
N PRO A 42 12.92 -12.67 -2.31
CA PRO A 42 13.89 -11.60 -2.06
C PRO A 42 13.99 -10.60 -3.23
N ILE A 43 13.87 -11.07 -4.47
CA ILE A 43 13.93 -10.22 -5.66
C ILE A 43 12.68 -9.32 -5.72
N ILE A 44 11.50 -9.91 -5.54
CA ILE A 44 10.21 -9.19 -5.54
C ILE A 44 10.14 -8.19 -4.38
N PHE A 45 10.75 -8.52 -3.25
CA PHE A 45 10.90 -7.63 -2.11
C PHE A 45 11.70 -6.37 -2.47
N ILE A 46 12.93 -6.53 -2.98
CA ILE A 46 13.80 -5.41 -3.37
C ILE A 46 13.10 -4.56 -4.44
N ARG A 47 12.51 -5.21 -5.45
CA ARG A 47 11.80 -4.53 -6.53
C ARG A 47 10.58 -3.75 -6.03
N THR A 48 9.91 -4.27 -5.00
CA THR A 48 8.77 -3.59 -4.35
C THR A 48 9.23 -2.38 -3.54
N ILE A 49 10.33 -2.47 -2.78
CA ILE A 49 10.89 -1.32 -2.06
C ILE A 49 11.28 -0.22 -3.05
N LEU A 50 12.09 -0.55 -4.05
CA LEU A 50 12.56 0.42 -5.04
C LEU A 50 11.40 1.05 -5.80
N GLY A 51 10.40 0.25 -6.19
CA GLY A 51 9.20 0.73 -6.87
C GLY A 51 8.37 1.69 -6.01
N ASN A 52 8.12 1.35 -4.74
CA ASN A 52 7.41 2.23 -3.82
C ASN A 52 8.21 3.51 -3.54
N LEU A 53 9.52 3.41 -3.33
CA LEU A 53 10.38 4.56 -3.06
C LEU A 53 10.40 5.52 -4.25
N ARG A 54 10.52 5.00 -5.48
CA ARG A 54 10.41 5.82 -6.71
C ARG A 54 9.07 6.54 -6.78
N ARG A 55 7.96 5.85 -6.48
CA ARG A 55 6.61 6.46 -6.48
C ARG A 55 6.48 7.55 -5.42
N ILE A 56 7.05 7.34 -4.23
CA ILE A 56 7.08 8.34 -3.16
C ILE A 56 7.89 9.57 -3.59
N ILE A 57 9.06 9.38 -4.19
CA ILE A 57 9.90 10.50 -4.67
C ILE A 57 9.18 11.29 -5.77
N ILE A 58 8.55 10.61 -6.72
CA ILE A 58 7.75 11.27 -7.78
C ILE A 58 6.57 12.01 -7.15
N HIS A 59 5.88 11.40 -6.18
CA HIS A 59 4.75 12.01 -5.48
C HIS A 59 5.18 13.26 -4.69
N LEU A 60 6.31 13.19 -3.97
CA LEU A 60 6.92 14.32 -3.27
C LEU A 60 7.27 15.45 -4.25
N SER A 61 7.84 15.12 -5.41
CA SER A 61 8.20 16.09 -6.45
C SER A 61 6.96 16.72 -7.11
N LYS A 62 5.92 15.92 -7.38
CA LYS A 62 4.68 16.36 -8.04
C LYS A 62 3.82 17.26 -7.15
N TYR A 63 3.71 16.94 -5.86
CA TYR A 63 2.84 17.68 -4.94
C TYR A 63 3.56 18.77 -4.14
N ARG A 64 4.91 18.77 -4.08
CA ARG A 64 5.78 19.90 -3.70
C ARG A 64 5.37 20.71 -2.45
N GLY A 65 4.62 20.12 -1.51
CA GLY A 65 4.12 20.77 -0.29
C GLY A 65 2.59 20.98 -0.21
N ARG A 66 1.81 20.84 -1.29
CA ARG A 66 0.32 20.91 -1.26
C ARG A 66 -0.37 19.59 -0.89
N VAL A 67 0.34 18.73 -0.16
CA VAL A 67 -0.10 17.36 0.08
C VAL A 67 -1.33 17.28 1.01
N ASN A 68 -1.68 18.39 1.68
CA ASN A 68 -2.83 18.46 2.59
C ASN A 68 -4.12 19.01 1.96
N THR A 69 -4.07 19.68 0.80
CA THR A 69 -5.27 20.23 0.16
C THR A 69 -5.99 19.22 -0.72
N ASP A 70 -5.28 18.25 -1.28
CA ASP A 70 -5.85 17.25 -2.18
C ASP A 70 -6.08 15.91 -1.49
N ILE A 71 -7.33 15.43 -1.48
CA ILE A 71 -7.71 14.11 -0.95
C ILE A 71 -6.94 12.99 -1.66
N ILE A 72 -6.71 13.14 -2.96
CA ILE A 72 -5.95 12.19 -3.79
C ILE A 72 -4.51 12.09 -3.29
N ALA A 73 -3.85 13.21 -3.00
CA ALA A 73 -2.48 13.23 -2.49
C ALA A 73 -2.38 12.63 -1.08
N ALA A 74 -3.40 12.81 -0.24
CA ALA A 74 -3.47 12.16 1.06
C ALA A 74 -3.65 10.63 0.94
N PHE A 75 -4.53 10.20 0.04
CA PHE A 75 -4.77 8.78 -0.25
C PHE A 75 -3.51 8.08 -0.78
N GLU A 76 -2.87 8.65 -1.80
CA GLU A 76 -1.65 8.08 -2.40
C GLU A 76 -0.51 7.98 -1.38
N ARG A 77 -0.34 9.00 -0.55
CA ARG A 77 0.67 9.01 0.52
C ARG A 77 0.44 7.87 1.52
N GLU A 78 -0.77 7.73 2.04
CA GLU A 78 -1.13 6.68 3.01
C GLU A 78 -0.99 5.28 2.41
N PHE A 79 -1.36 5.13 1.14
CA PHE A 79 -1.19 3.88 0.42
C PHE A 79 0.29 3.49 0.28
N PHE A 80 1.14 4.42 -0.17
CA PHE A 80 2.57 4.14 -0.32
C PHE A 80 3.27 3.91 1.02
N TRP A 81 2.92 4.70 2.04
CA TRP A 81 3.45 4.52 3.38
C TRP A 81 3.10 3.14 3.95
N SER A 82 1.84 2.75 3.82
CA SER A 82 1.34 1.45 4.29
C SER A 82 1.93 0.27 3.50
N SER A 83 2.12 0.42 2.20
CA SER A 83 2.80 -0.55 1.32
C SER A 83 4.27 -0.76 1.71
N LEU A 84 4.98 0.32 2.05
CA LEU A 84 6.33 0.22 2.60
C LEU A 84 6.33 -0.49 3.95
N LEU A 85 5.43 -0.11 4.86
CA LEU A 85 5.34 -0.69 6.21
C LEU A 85 5.09 -2.20 6.15
N SER A 86 4.20 -2.65 5.25
CA SER A 86 3.92 -4.06 4.99
C SER A 86 5.18 -4.83 4.60
N THR A 87 6.02 -4.20 3.78
CA THR A 87 7.27 -4.78 3.30
C THR A 87 8.26 -4.97 4.46
N PHE A 88 8.42 -3.98 5.34
CA PHE A 88 9.23 -4.14 6.56
C PHE A 88 8.69 -5.22 7.51
N TRP A 89 7.37 -5.33 7.62
CA TRP A 89 6.74 -6.36 8.45
C TRP A 89 7.01 -7.76 7.91
N PHE A 90 6.94 -7.94 6.58
CA PHE A 90 7.34 -9.17 5.91
C PHE A 90 8.82 -9.50 6.16
N LEU A 91 9.72 -8.53 5.99
CA LEU A 91 11.15 -8.71 6.25
C LEU A 91 11.41 -9.19 7.69
N LYS A 92 10.76 -8.58 8.67
CA LYS A 92 10.85 -8.99 10.08
C LYS A 92 10.43 -10.44 10.29
N ASN A 93 9.40 -10.91 9.59
CA ASN A 93 8.95 -12.31 9.69
C ASN A 93 9.90 -13.29 8.99
N VAL A 94 10.48 -12.89 7.86
CA VAL A 94 11.51 -13.68 7.15
C VAL A 94 12.76 -13.82 8.01
N ILE A 95 13.28 -12.72 8.58
CA ILE A 95 14.46 -12.72 9.46
C ILE A 95 14.22 -13.59 10.70
N LYS A 96 12.99 -13.57 11.25
CA LYS A 96 12.62 -14.42 12.40
C LYS A 96 12.42 -15.90 12.06
N GLY A 97 12.67 -16.32 10.82
CA GLY A 97 12.53 -17.71 10.37
C GLY A 97 11.09 -18.24 10.37
N LYS A 98 10.08 -17.39 10.67
CA LYS A 98 8.68 -17.79 10.78
C LYS A 98 8.00 -18.11 9.44
N PHE A 99 8.74 -18.03 8.33
CA PHE A 99 8.21 -18.24 6.97
C PHE A 99 8.85 -19.44 6.25
N LEU A 100 9.71 -20.22 6.94
CA LEU A 100 10.30 -21.47 6.44
C LEU A 100 9.57 -22.72 6.97
N ALA A 101 8.28 -22.61 7.25
CA ALA A 101 7.42 -23.74 7.59
C ALA A 101 6.18 -23.73 6.69
N LYS A 102 6.38 -23.98 5.40
CA LYS A 102 5.39 -24.65 4.56
C LYS A 102 6.06 -25.29 3.36
#